data_AF-A0A1Q7AYW0-F1
#
_entry.id   AF-A0A1Q7AYW0-F1
#
_cell.length_a   1.000
_cell.length_b   1.000
_cell.length_c   1.000
_cell.angle_alpha   90.00
_cell.angle_beta   90.00
_cell.angle_gamma   90.00
#
_symmetry.space_group_name_H-M   'P 1'
#
loop_
_entity.id
_entity.type
_entity.pdbx_description
1 polymer ?
#
loop_
_entity_poly.entity_id
_entity_poly.type
_entity_poly.pdbx_seq_one_letter_code
_entity_poly.pdbx_strand_id
1 'polypeptide(L)'
;MEALVPPQDAGRWAAVPHPGSLNQKSLALRVTAAVDASGTLVRSAPALVRQDEIDTIREEYIELGVAQGVPGRGQFGVSATNTGDYTVAVTNGDFNSLFVALQLALQPLSLRVNSGYRNPVHNAYHVGKASGAVSDSWHQYGCAADLQTFPTLPVFPTAAQLAAAQSYWDAVADQALSLGFIVEQRDPDPQHADASFSGVGHVHIELKCPLAP
;
A
#
# COMPACT_ATOMS: atom_id res chain seq x y z
N MET A 1 4.52 -34.18 13.66
CA MET A 1 3.22 -33.63 13.20
C MET A 1 3.55 -32.50 12.26
N GLU A 2 3.40 -32.72 10.96
CA GLU A 2 3.43 -31.64 9.97
C GLU A 2 2.26 -30.70 10.25
N ALA A 3 2.55 -29.41 10.40
CA ALA A 3 1.50 -28.41 10.33
C ALA A 3 0.92 -28.45 8.92
N LEU A 4 -0.36 -28.80 8.81
CA LEU A 4 -1.15 -28.61 7.59
C LEU A 4 -1.26 -27.11 7.35
N VAL A 5 -0.27 -26.53 6.67
CA VAL A 5 -0.41 -25.22 6.03
C VAL A 5 -1.30 -25.45 4.82
N PRO A 6 -2.52 -24.88 4.76
CA PRO A 6 -3.37 -25.03 3.58
C PRO A 6 -2.62 -24.47 2.36
N PRO A 7 -2.75 -25.10 1.17
CA PRO A 7 -2.20 -24.55 -0.06
C PRO A 7 -2.66 -23.10 -0.25
N GLN A 8 -1.75 -22.22 -0.64
CA GLN A 8 -1.99 -20.81 -0.93
C GLN A 8 -3.07 -20.66 -2.02
N ASP A 9 -4.31 -20.40 -1.63
CA ASP A 9 -5.36 -20.00 -2.56
C ASP A 9 -5.37 -18.48 -2.69
N ALA A 10 -4.58 -17.96 -3.64
CA ALA A 10 -4.70 -16.57 -4.10
C ALA A 10 -6.15 -16.21 -4.54
N GLY A 11 -6.99 -17.22 -4.82
CA GLY A 11 -8.42 -17.06 -5.08
C GLY A 11 -9.27 -16.65 -3.88
N ARG A 12 -8.78 -16.85 -2.64
CA ARG A 12 -9.53 -16.45 -1.43
C ARG A 12 -9.70 -14.95 -1.32
N TRP A 13 -8.73 -14.18 -1.83
CA TRP A 13 -8.72 -12.71 -1.76
C TRP A 13 -9.64 -12.08 -2.81
N ALA A 14 -9.77 -12.69 -3.99
CA ALA A 14 -10.60 -12.20 -5.09
C ALA A 14 -12.11 -12.26 -4.81
N ALA A 15 -12.54 -13.06 -3.82
CA ALA A 15 -13.95 -13.30 -3.50
C ALA A 15 -14.51 -12.38 -2.40
N VAL A 16 -13.71 -11.45 -1.85
CA VAL A 16 -14.11 -10.67 -0.67
C VAL A 16 -14.59 -9.25 -1.08
N PRO A 17 -15.87 -8.89 -0.88
CA PRO A 17 -16.38 -7.54 -1.17
C PRO A 17 -15.85 -6.51 -0.14
N HIS A 18 -15.42 -5.31 -0.58
CA HIS A 18 -14.81 -4.28 0.29
C HIS A 18 -15.37 -2.87 -0.01
N PRO A 19 -15.85 -2.11 1.01
CA PRO A 19 -15.01 -1.57 2.10
C PRO A 19 -15.50 -1.90 3.52
N GLY A 20 -14.56 -2.08 4.45
CA GLY A 20 -14.81 -2.08 5.90
C GLY A 20 -15.60 -3.27 6.47
N SER A 21 -14.93 -4.38 6.75
CA SER A 21 -15.05 -5.06 8.05
C SER A 21 -13.92 -6.09 8.19
N LEU A 22 -13.09 -5.94 9.22
CA LEU A 22 -11.97 -6.84 9.57
C LEU A 22 -12.40 -8.30 9.81
N ASN A 23 -13.71 -8.55 9.87
CA ASN A 23 -14.32 -9.80 10.34
C ASN A 23 -14.12 -11.00 9.40
N GLN A 24 -13.69 -10.78 8.15
CA GLN A 24 -13.46 -11.86 7.18
C GLN A 24 -11.98 -12.15 6.89
N LYS A 25 -11.05 -11.27 7.30
CA LYS A 25 -9.64 -11.36 6.92
C LYS A 25 -8.74 -11.99 8.01
N SER A 26 -9.18 -12.05 9.27
CA SER A 26 -8.36 -12.57 10.37
C SER A 26 -8.41 -14.09 10.45
N LEU A 27 -7.25 -14.77 10.41
CA LEU A 27 -7.18 -16.17 10.84
C LEU A 27 -7.58 -16.27 12.33
N ALA A 28 -8.38 -17.28 12.64
CA ALA A 28 -8.82 -17.56 14.01
C ALA A 28 -8.54 -19.02 14.37
N LEU A 29 -7.91 -19.24 15.53
CA LEU A 29 -7.65 -20.55 16.08
C LEU A 29 -8.54 -20.78 17.31
N ARG A 30 -9.19 -21.96 17.35
CA ARG A 30 -9.85 -22.43 18.56
C ARG A 30 -8.83 -23.15 19.43
N VAL A 31 -8.44 -22.53 20.54
CA VAL A 31 -7.42 -23.06 21.46
C VAL A 31 -8.05 -23.61 22.73
N THR A 32 -7.39 -24.59 23.34
CA THR A 32 -7.72 -25.11 24.67
C THR A 32 -6.43 -25.34 25.41
N ALA A 33 -6.26 -24.70 26.56
CA ALA A 33 -5.10 -24.92 27.42
C ALA A 33 -5.32 -26.16 28.29
N ALA A 34 -4.26 -26.91 28.59
CA ALA A 34 -4.33 -28.01 29.54
C ALA A 34 -3.09 -28.02 30.43
N VAL A 35 -3.28 -28.33 31.71
CA VAL A 35 -2.21 -28.54 32.70
C VAL A 35 -2.41 -29.89 33.34
N ASP A 36 -1.31 -30.62 33.51
CA ASP A 36 -1.28 -31.80 34.37
C ASP A 36 -1.03 -31.34 35.81
N ALA A 37 -2.05 -31.46 36.65
CA ALA A 37 -1.96 -31.22 38.09
C ALA A 37 -1.96 -32.57 38.81
N SER A 38 -0.75 -33.09 39.05
CA SER A 38 -0.52 -34.32 39.84
C SER A 38 -1.25 -35.56 39.28
N GLY A 39 -1.20 -35.76 37.96
CA GLY A 39 -1.80 -36.91 37.27
C GLY A 39 -3.24 -36.68 36.81
N THR A 40 -3.81 -35.50 37.08
CA THR A 40 -5.11 -35.08 36.54
C THR A 40 -4.91 -33.99 35.50
N LEU A 41 -5.29 -34.28 34.25
CA LEU A 41 -5.27 -33.30 33.17
C LEU A 41 -6.48 -32.37 33.28
N VAL A 42 -6.26 -31.13 33.69
CA VAL A 42 -7.29 -30.07 33.73
C VAL A 42 -7.24 -29.28 32.43
N ARG A 43 -8.39 -29.10 31.77
CA ARG A 43 -8.50 -28.35 30.50
C ARG A 43 -9.30 -27.07 30.69
N SER A 44 -8.92 -26.01 30.00
CA SER A 44 -9.69 -24.78 29.93
C SER A 44 -10.96 -24.98 29.09
N ALA A 45 -11.91 -24.05 29.20
CA ALA A 45 -12.90 -23.88 28.15
C ALA A 45 -12.19 -23.49 26.83
N PRO A 46 -12.69 -23.93 25.66
CA PRO A 46 -12.15 -23.49 24.38
C PRO A 46 -12.30 -21.96 24.20
N ALA A 47 -11.23 -21.31 23.75
CA ALA A 47 -11.23 -19.89 23.40
C ALA A 47 -10.94 -19.71 21.90
N LEU A 48 -11.47 -18.63 21.31
CA LEU A 48 -11.10 -18.21 19.96
C LEU A 48 -10.02 -17.13 20.06
N VAL A 49 -8.86 -17.40 19.47
CA VAL A 49 -7.78 -16.43 19.29
C VAL A 49 -7.83 -15.97 17.84
N ARG A 50 -7.86 -14.65 17.62
CA ARG A 50 -7.87 -14.04 16.28
C ARG A 50 -6.57 -13.28 16.07
N GLN A 51 -6.09 -13.23 14.82
CA GLN A 51 -5.07 -12.25 14.42
C GLN A 51 -5.59 -10.84 14.68
N ASP A 52 -4.70 -9.97 15.15
CA ASP A 52 -4.97 -8.54 15.13
C ASP A 52 -4.79 -7.97 13.72
N GLU A 53 -5.06 -6.68 13.58
CA GLU A 53 -5.00 -5.99 12.29
C GLU A 53 -3.60 -6.05 11.66
N ILE A 54 -2.55 -5.87 12.46
CA ILE A 54 -1.16 -5.89 11.99
C ILE A 54 -0.79 -7.29 11.50
N ASP A 55 -1.15 -8.34 12.24
CA ASP A 55 -0.88 -9.71 11.81
C ASP A 55 -1.70 -10.11 10.59
N THR A 56 -2.93 -9.59 10.48
CA THR A 56 -3.76 -9.79 9.28
C THR A 56 -3.10 -9.17 8.05
N ILE A 57 -2.60 -7.93 8.16
CA ILE A 57 -1.87 -7.28 7.07
C ILE A 57 -0.60 -8.06 6.73
N ARG A 58 0.19 -8.46 7.74
CA ARG A 58 1.43 -9.22 7.56
C ARG A 58 1.20 -10.56 6.86
N GLU A 59 0.09 -11.23 7.11
CA GLU A 59 -0.30 -12.45 6.39
C GLU A 59 -0.42 -12.19 4.89
N GLU A 60 -0.95 -11.02 4.47
CA GLU A 60 -1.02 -10.67 3.05
C GLU A 60 0.37 -10.60 2.39
N TYR A 61 1.40 -10.10 3.10
CA TYR A 61 2.78 -10.09 2.59
C TYR A 61 3.33 -11.50 2.42
N ILE A 62 3.03 -12.40 3.36
CA ILE A 62 3.47 -13.80 3.32
C ILE A 62 2.83 -14.52 2.14
N GLU A 63 1.52 -14.38 1.98
CA GLU A 63 0.77 -15.14 0.99
C GLU A 63 0.94 -14.63 -0.43
N LEU A 64 1.07 -13.31 -0.61
CA LEU A 64 1.29 -12.72 -1.92
C LEU A 64 2.78 -12.68 -2.31
N GLY A 65 3.68 -13.09 -1.40
CA GLY A 65 5.10 -13.27 -1.71
C GLY A 65 5.76 -12.01 -2.28
N VAL A 66 5.47 -10.85 -1.69
CA VAL A 66 5.96 -9.56 -2.18
C VAL A 66 7.48 -9.42 -2.05
N ALA A 67 8.11 -8.66 -2.96
CA ALA A 67 9.54 -8.76 -3.25
C ALA A 67 10.46 -8.35 -2.09
N GLN A 68 10.01 -7.44 -1.21
CA GLN A 68 10.85 -6.92 -0.12
C GLN A 68 10.64 -7.68 1.19
N GLY A 69 9.79 -8.71 1.22
CA GLY A 69 9.50 -9.50 2.40
C GLY A 69 8.44 -8.89 3.31
N VAL A 70 8.37 -9.36 4.56
CA VAL A 70 7.28 -9.06 5.50
C VAL A 70 7.72 -7.99 6.52
N PRO A 71 7.13 -6.78 6.53
CA PRO A 71 7.48 -5.73 7.48
C PRO A 71 7.26 -6.18 8.92
N GLY A 72 8.22 -5.94 9.81
CA GLY A 72 8.12 -6.20 11.24
C GLY A 72 6.93 -5.48 11.89
N ARG A 73 6.37 -6.04 12.97
CA ARG A 73 5.20 -5.44 13.66
C ARG A 73 5.42 -3.97 14.05
N GLY A 74 6.63 -3.61 14.47
CA GLY A 74 6.99 -2.24 14.86
C GLY A 74 7.07 -1.23 13.71
N GLN A 75 6.93 -1.66 12.46
CA GLN A 75 6.92 -0.77 11.29
C GLN A 75 5.51 -0.30 10.93
N PHE A 76 4.48 -0.84 11.59
CA PHE A 76 3.10 -0.45 11.37
C PHE A 76 2.70 0.67 12.35
N GLY A 77 2.05 1.70 11.82
CA GLY A 77 1.54 2.82 12.59
C GLY A 77 0.43 3.55 11.85
N VAL A 78 -0.01 4.67 12.42
CA VAL A 78 -0.96 5.56 11.75
C VAL A 78 -0.22 6.37 10.67
N SER A 79 -0.78 6.44 9.47
CA SER A 79 -0.25 7.27 8.39
C SER A 79 -1.36 8.14 7.78
N ALA A 80 -1.07 9.42 7.57
CA ALA A 80 -1.96 10.36 6.89
C ALA A 80 -2.12 10.05 5.39
N THR A 81 -1.20 9.27 4.83
CA THR A 81 -1.22 8.82 3.43
C THR A 81 -1.71 7.37 3.31
N ASN A 82 -2.32 6.81 4.36
CA ASN A 82 -2.86 5.46 4.32
C ASN A 82 -4.06 5.38 3.38
N THR A 83 -3.90 4.65 2.28
CA THR A 83 -4.97 4.32 1.33
C THR A 83 -5.25 2.82 1.27
N GLY A 84 -4.67 2.05 2.20
CA GLY A 84 -4.93 0.63 2.34
C GLY A 84 -6.28 0.36 3.01
N ASP A 85 -6.62 -0.92 3.11
CA ASP A 85 -7.90 -1.39 3.62
C ASP A 85 -8.01 -1.38 5.16
N TYR A 86 -6.94 -0.98 5.84
CA TYR A 86 -6.74 -1.11 7.28
C TYR A 86 -6.43 0.24 7.93
N THR A 87 -6.60 0.35 9.24
CA THR A 87 -6.36 1.60 9.99
C THR A 87 -4.88 1.90 10.20
N VAL A 88 -4.03 0.88 10.08
CA VAL A 88 -2.57 0.99 10.16
C VAL A 88 -1.92 0.81 8.80
N ALA A 89 -0.73 1.40 8.66
CA ALA A 89 0.09 1.37 7.46
C ALA A 89 1.55 1.08 7.83
N VAL A 90 2.31 0.52 6.90
CA VAL A 90 3.77 0.54 7.02
C VAL A 90 4.22 1.99 6.89
N THR A 91 4.99 2.48 7.85
CA THR A 91 5.49 3.86 7.86
C THR A 91 6.98 3.89 7.58
N ASN A 92 7.42 4.80 6.71
CA ASN A 92 8.83 5.03 6.43
C ASN A 92 9.21 6.48 6.81
N GLY A 93 10.12 6.63 7.77
CA GLY A 93 10.52 7.95 8.29
C GLY A 93 11.23 8.83 7.27
N ASP A 94 12.05 8.23 6.39
CA ASP A 94 12.80 8.95 5.36
C ASP A 94 11.84 9.47 4.28
N PHE A 95 10.93 8.62 3.80
CA PHE A 95 9.88 9.02 2.86
C PHE A 95 9.02 10.15 3.45
N ASN A 96 8.54 9.99 4.67
CA ASN A 96 7.72 11.01 5.33
C ASN A 96 8.46 12.35 5.47
N SER A 97 9.75 12.32 5.81
CA SER A 97 10.57 13.53 5.94
C SER A 97 10.75 14.25 4.61
N LEU A 98 11.06 13.53 3.54
CA LEU A 98 11.15 14.11 2.20
C LEU A 98 9.78 14.59 1.69
N PHE A 99 8.71 13.90 2.03
CA PHE A 99 7.35 14.29 1.63
C PHE A 99 6.94 15.62 2.26
N VAL A 100 7.25 15.83 3.54
CA VAL A 100 7.07 17.13 4.21
C VAL A 100 7.93 18.22 3.54
N ALA A 101 9.17 17.90 3.20
CA ALA A 101 10.03 18.86 2.48
C ALA A 101 9.45 19.25 1.12
N LEU A 102 8.88 18.28 0.39
CA LEU A 102 8.20 18.52 -0.89
C LEU A 102 6.96 19.42 -0.72
N GLN A 103 6.14 19.17 0.31
CA GLN A 103 4.98 20.01 0.63
C GLN A 103 5.36 21.47 0.94
N LEU A 104 6.50 21.67 1.60
CA LEU A 104 7.02 23.00 1.92
C LEU A 104 7.59 23.69 0.69
N ALA A 105 8.36 22.97 -0.13
CA ALA A 105 9.01 23.53 -1.32
C ALA A 105 8.01 23.94 -2.41
N LEU A 106 6.85 23.27 -2.48
CA LEU A 106 5.82 23.54 -3.48
C LEU A 106 4.81 24.63 -3.06
N GLN A 107 4.92 25.21 -1.86
CA GLN A 107 4.03 26.29 -1.44
C GLN A 107 4.01 27.44 -2.48
N PRO A 108 2.83 27.99 -2.84
CA PRO A 108 1.51 27.76 -2.22
C PRO A 108 0.70 26.59 -2.84
N LEU A 109 1.29 25.77 -3.71
CA LEU A 109 0.59 24.60 -4.26
C LEU A 109 0.27 23.62 -3.12
N SER A 110 -0.99 23.19 -3.07
CA SER A 110 -1.44 22.18 -2.12
C SER A 110 -1.37 20.81 -2.75
N LEU A 111 -0.48 19.96 -2.25
CA LEU A 111 -0.40 18.56 -2.67
C LEU A 111 -1.61 17.78 -2.18
N ARG A 112 -2.35 17.17 -3.11
CA ARG A 112 -3.38 16.18 -2.80
C ARG A 112 -2.84 14.78 -3.04
N VAL A 113 -2.78 13.97 -1.99
CA VAL A 113 -2.42 12.56 -2.09
C VAL A 113 -3.64 11.79 -2.60
N ASN A 114 -3.53 11.20 -3.78
CA ASN A 114 -4.52 10.25 -4.30
C ASN A 114 -4.32 8.87 -3.68
N SER A 115 -3.06 8.46 -3.52
CA SER A 115 -2.72 7.17 -2.93
C SER A 115 -1.35 7.21 -2.26
N GLY A 116 -1.21 6.55 -1.11
CA GLY A 116 0.05 6.40 -0.38
C GLY A 116 0.26 4.94 0.00
N TYR A 117 0.18 4.59 1.28
CA TYR A 117 0.30 3.17 1.66
C TYR A 117 -0.84 2.33 1.07
N ARG A 118 -0.50 1.12 0.60
CA ARG A 118 -1.42 0.08 0.15
C ARG A 118 -1.01 -1.27 0.75
N ASN A 119 -1.90 -1.98 1.44
CA ASN A 119 -1.62 -3.36 1.81
C ASN A 119 -1.52 -4.26 0.56
N PRO A 120 -0.83 -5.41 0.61
CA PRO A 120 -0.58 -6.24 -0.57
C PRO A 120 -1.83 -6.65 -1.34
N VAL A 121 -2.92 -6.99 -0.67
CA VAL A 121 -4.21 -7.31 -1.34
C VAL A 121 -4.75 -6.10 -2.08
N HIS A 122 -4.73 -4.92 -1.46
CA HIS A 122 -5.17 -3.68 -2.12
C HIS A 122 -4.33 -3.40 -3.37
N ASN A 123 -3.00 -3.51 -3.25
CA ASN A 123 -2.11 -3.31 -4.40
C ASN A 123 -2.38 -4.33 -5.53
N ALA A 124 -2.59 -5.59 -5.16
CA ALA A 124 -2.79 -6.68 -6.11
C ALA A 124 -4.12 -6.61 -6.87
N TYR A 125 -5.21 -6.34 -6.16
CA TYR A 125 -6.56 -6.58 -6.66
C TYR A 125 -7.37 -5.30 -6.86
N HIS A 126 -7.00 -4.17 -6.22
CA HIS A 126 -7.77 -2.93 -6.29
C HIS A 126 -7.18 -1.93 -7.29
N VAL A 127 -5.85 -1.94 -7.47
CA VAL A 127 -5.16 -1.07 -8.44
C VAL A 127 -5.00 -1.77 -9.80
N GLY A 128 -4.98 -3.11 -9.81
CA GLY A 128 -4.97 -3.93 -11.02
C GLY A 128 -3.60 -4.14 -11.66
N LYS A 129 -3.53 -5.11 -12.61
CA LYS A 129 -2.32 -5.56 -13.34
C LYS A 129 -1.60 -4.49 -14.15
N ALA A 130 -2.14 -3.28 -14.23
CA ALA A 130 -1.53 -2.21 -14.98
C ALA A 130 -0.19 -1.79 -14.30
N SER A 131 -0.13 -1.71 -12.96
CA SER A 131 0.98 -1.07 -12.21
C SER A 131 2.26 -1.90 -12.04
N GLY A 132 2.61 -2.74 -13.00
CA GLY A 132 3.74 -3.68 -12.91
C GLY A 132 3.43 -4.90 -12.02
N ALA A 133 4.46 -5.67 -11.68
CA ALA A 133 4.28 -6.81 -10.78
C ALA A 133 3.88 -6.31 -9.38
N VAL A 134 2.76 -6.80 -8.86
CA VAL A 134 2.26 -6.55 -7.49
C VAL A 134 3.37 -6.63 -6.44
N SER A 135 4.36 -7.50 -6.66
CA SER A 135 5.49 -7.74 -5.77
C SER A 135 6.40 -6.53 -5.55
N ASP A 136 6.44 -5.58 -6.48
CA ASP A 136 7.54 -4.60 -6.56
C ASP A 136 7.13 -3.19 -6.13
N SER A 137 5.84 -2.94 -5.86
CA SER A 137 5.36 -1.59 -5.54
C SER A 137 5.78 -1.12 -4.15
N TRP A 138 6.44 0.04 -4.10
CA TRP A 138 6.87 0.71 -2.87
C TRP A 138 5.73 1.33 -2.06
N HIS A 139 4.52 1.44 -2.62
CA HIS A 139 3.31 1.78 -1.85
C HIS A 139 3.07 0.79 -0.70
N GLN A 140 3.45 -0.47 -0.89
CA GLN A 140 3.33 -1.52 0.13
C GLN A 140 4.32 -1.37 1.28
N TYR A 141 5.26 -0.43 1.21
CA TYR A 141 6.26 -0.24 2.25
C TYR A 141 6.26 1.19 2.80
N GLY A 142 5.23 1.98 2.46
CA GLY A 142 5.10 3.37 2.90
C GLY A 142 6.12 4.29 2.23
N CYS A 143 6.61 3.93 1.05
CA CYS A 143 7.70 4.63 0.37
C CYS A 143 7.31 5.12 -1.02
N ALA A 144 6.01 5.21 -1.32
CA ALA A 144 5.52 5.81 -2.53
C ALA A 144 4.22 6.57 -2.28
N ALA A 145 3.97 7.57 -3.13
CA ALA A 145 2.71 8.29 -3.17
C ALA A 145 2.38 8.72 -4.60
N ASP A 146 1.09 8.66 -4.92
CA ASP A 146 0.53 9.26 -6.12
C ASP A 146 -0.07 10.61 -5.74
N LEU A 147 0.52 11.68 -6.28
CA LEU A 147 0.10 13.05 -6.08
C LEU A 147 -0.84 13.45 -7.22
N GLN A 148 -2.05 13.87 -6.88
CA GLN A 148 -3.01 14.31 -7.89
C GLN A 148 -2.48 15.54 -8.64
N THR A 149 -2.66 15.57 -9.96
CA THR A 149 -2.50 16.82 -10.71
C THR A 149 -3.69 17.74 -10.46
N PHE A 150 -3.40 19.02 -10.26
CA PHE A 150 -4.44 20.02 -10.04
C PHE A 150 -4.74 20.78 -11.34
N PRO A 151 -6.01 20.86 -11.79
CA PRO A 151 -7.22 20.18 -11.28
C PRO A 151 -7.39 18.76 -11.85
N THR A 152 -8.24 17.92 -11.22
CA THR A 152 -8.72 16.67 -11.83
C THR A 152 -9.20 16.96 -13.24
N LEU A 153 -8.63 16.30 -14.24
CA LEU A 153 -9.04 16.51 -15.62
C LEU A 153 -10.42 15.86 -15.86
N PRO A 154 -11.35 16.54 -16.56
CA PRO A 154 -12.56 15.88 -17.05
C PRO A 154 -12.19 14.82 -18.09
N VAL A 155 -13.13 13.93 -18.41
CA VAL A 155 -12.93 12.86 -19.43
C VAL A 155 -12.45 13.42 -20.77
N PHE A 156 -12.87 14.65 -21.13
CA PHE A 156 -12.42 15.38 -22.31
C PHE A 156 -11.83 16.73 -21.90
N PRO A 157 -10.54 16.78 -21.55
CA PRO A 157 -9.89 18.03 -21.16
C PRO A 157 -9.66 18.93 -22.38
N THR A 158 -9.77 20.23 -22.17
CA THR A 158 -9.33 21.24 -23.15
C THR A 158 -7.80 21.29 -23.21
N ALA A 159 -7.24 21.79 -24.32
CA ALA A 159 -5.79 21.98 -24.44
C ALA A 159 -5.19 22.85 -23.32
N ALA A 160 -5.93 23.87 -22.86
CA ALA A 160 -5.49 24.71 -21.75
C ALA A 160 -5.45 23.95 -20.41
N GLN A 161 -6.44 23.08 -20.15
CA GLN A 161 -6.45 22.23 -18.95
C GLN A 161 -5.31 21.20 -18.98
N LEU A 162 -5.05 20.63 -20.17
CA LEU A 162 -3.94 19.71 -20.37
C LEU A 162 -2.59 20.40 -20.11
N ALA A 163 -2.38 21.59 -20.68
CA ALA A 163 -1.16 22.36 -20.46
C ALA A 163 -0.97 22.75 -18.98
N ALA A 164 -2.04 23.14 -18.28
CA ALA A 164 -1.99 23.46 -16.86
C ALA A 164 -1.64 22.23 -15.99
N ALA A 165 -2.27 21.08 -16.27
CA ALA A 165 -1.95 19.83 -15.59
C ALA A 165 -0.50 19.40 -15.86
N GLN A 166 0.00 19.62 -17.07
CA GLN A 166 1.37 19.33 -17.45
C GLN A 166 2.37 20.23 -16.72
N SER A 167 2.14 21.54 -16.67
CA SER A 167 2.98 22.46 -15.89
C SER A 167 2.97 22.14 -14.39
N TYR A 168 1.82 21.73 -13.84
CA TYR A 168 1.75 21.27 -12.45
C TYR A 168 2.56 19.99 -12.25
N TRP A 169 2.39 19.00 -13.15
CA TRP A 169 3.15 17.75 -13.11
C TRP A 169 4.65 18.03 -13.14
N ASP A 170 5.12 18.85 -14.09
CA ASP A 170 6.53 19.20 -14.25
C ASP A 170 7.08 19.88 -12.98
N ALA A 171 6.33 20.84 -12.40
CA ALA A 171 6.74 21.51 -11.16
C ALA A 171 6.88 20.55 -9.97
N VAL A 172 5.93 19.62 -9.80
CA VAL A 172 5.99 18.61 -8.73
C VAL A 172 7.13 17.62 -8.98
N ALA A 173 7.28 17.14 -10.21
CA ALA A 173 8.31 16.19 -10.61
C ALA A 173 9.72 16.77 -10.41
N ASP A 174 9.98 17.96 -10.92
CA ASP A 174 11.28 18.64 -10.79
C ASP A 174 11.64 18.84 -9.31
N GLN A 175 10.68 19.29 -8.50
CA GLN A 175 10.92 19.48 -7.08
C GLN A 175 11.14 18.15 -6.34
N ALA A 176 10.37 17.11 -6.67
CA ALA A 176 10.54 15.79 -6.08
C ALA A 176 11.91 15.18 -6.43
N LEU A 177 12.34 15.27 -7.70
CA LEU A 177 13.66 14.86 -8.15
C LEU A 177 14.77 15.62 -7.40
N SER A 178 14.62 16.94 -7.22
CA SER A 178 15.60 17.76 -6.49
C SER A 178 15.76 17.37 -5.01
N LEU A 179 14.72 16.77 -4.42
CA LEU A 179 14.73 16.28 -3.04
C LEU A 179 15.16 14.82 -2.93
N GLY A 180 15.43 14.14 -4.06
CA GLY A 180 15.95 12.78 -4.11
C GLY A 180 14.88 11.69 -4.27
N PHE A 181 13.64 12.04 -4.57
CA PHE A 181 12.64 11.04 -4.99
C PHE A 181 12.98 10.48 -6.36
N ILE A 182 12.60 9.22 -6.58
CA ILE A 182 12.39 8.69 -7.93
C ILE A 182 11.00 9.16 -8.35
N VAL A 183 10.91 9.68 -9.57
CA VAL A 183 9.64 10.08 -10.18
C VAL A 183 9.42 9.21 -11.39
N GLU A 184 8.23 8.64 -11.50
CA GLU A 184 7.85 7.86 -12.66
C GLU A 184 7.87 8.72 -13.93
N GLN A 185 8.29 8.14 -15.05
CA GLN A 185 8.28 8.88 -16.31
C GLN A 185 6.85 9.11 -16.78
N ARG A 186 6.54 10.35 -17.17
CA ARG A 186 5.28 10.65 -17.84
C ARG A 186 5.20 9.86 -19.14
N ASP A 187 4.06 9.18 -19.36
CA ASP A 187 3.77 8.50 -20.63
C ASP A 187 3.90 9.49 -21.81
N PRO A 188 4.69 9.17 -22.86
CA PRO A 188 4.85 10.06 -23.99
C PRO A 188 3.63 10.21 -24.91
N ASP A 189 2.50 9.52 -24.71
CA ASP A 189 1.34 9.72 -25.62
C ASP A 189 -0.06 9.68 -24.94
N PRO A 190 -0.79 10.81 -24.84
CA PRO A 190 -2.18 10.83 -24.38
C PRO A 190 -3.20 10.15 -25.32
N GLN A 191 -2.76 9.63 -26.47
CA GLN A 191 -3.57 8.92 -27.47
C GLN A 191 -3.25 7.41 -27.57
N HIS A 192 -2.22 6.89 -26.88
CA HIS A 192 -1.92 5.46 -26.85
C HIS A 192 -2.43 4.81 -25.55
N ALA A 193 -3.08 3.66 -25.70
CA ALA A 193 -3.84 2.96 -24.66
C ALA A 193 -3.01 1.86 -23.98
N ASP A 194 -1.69 1.91 -24.05
CA ASP A 194 -0.80 0.92 -23.44
C ASP A 194 -0.44 1.24 -21.98
N ALA A 195 -1.30 2.00 -21.29
CA ALA A 195 -1.50 1.96 -19.83
C ALA A 195 -0.22 1.99 -18.97
N SER A 196 0.87 2.58 -19.45
CA SER A 196 2.14 2.68 -18.71
C SER A 196 2.23 4.04 -18.03
N PHE A 197 1.66 4.06 -16.82
CA PHE A 197 1.89 4.94 -15.66
C PHE A 197 2.83 6.14 -15.87
N SER A 198 2.28 7.31 -16.14
CA SER A 198 1.79 8.33 -15.20
C SER A 198 1.22 9.42 -16.11
N GLY A 199 -0.05 9.26 -16.48
CA GLY A 199 -0.71 10.28 -17.28
C GLY A 199 -0.67 11.63 -16.55
N VAL A 200 -1.00 12.71 -17.25
CA VAL A 200 -1.26 14.05 -16.68
C VAL A 200 -2.27 14.10 -15.52
N GLY A 201 -2.83 12.98 -15.05
CA GLY A 201 -3.74 12.87 -13.91
C GLY A 201 -3.07 12.73 -12.54
N HIS A 202 -1.80 12.31 -12.46
CA HIS A 202 -1.03 12.27 -11.21
C HIS A 202 0.48 12.23 -11.43
N VAL A 203 1.25 12.53 -10.39
CA VAL A 203 2.71 12.37 -10.31
C VAL A 203 2.98 11.25 -9.30
N HIS A 204 3.57 10.15 -9.75
CA HIS A 204 4.05 9.10 -8.86
C HIS A 204 5.45 9.44 -8.35
N ILE A 205 5.62 9.43 -7.04
CA ILE A 205 6.91 9.61 -6.37
C ILE A 205 7.22 8.42 -5.47
N GLU A 206 8.47 7.99 -5.44
CA GLU A 206 8.90 6.87 -4.61
C GLU A 206 10.33 7.00 -4.09
N LEU A 207 10.62 6.22 -3.06
CA LEU A 207 11.97 5.89 -2.60
C LEU A 207 12.11 4.37 -2.57
N LYS A 208 13.25 3.86 -3.05
CA LYS A 208 13.62 2.47 -2.81
C LYS A 208 13.87 2.27 -1.32
N CYS A 209 13.11 1.39 -0.68
CA CYS A 209 13.18 1.16 0.75
C CYS A 209 13.14 -0.34 1.08
N PRO A 210 14.16 -1.11 0.65
CA PRO A 210 14.22 -2.53 0.98
C PRO A 210 14.12 -2.72 2.49
N LEU A 211 13.41 -3.76 2.92
CA LEU A 211 13.44 -4.13 4.33
C LEU A 211 14.89 -4.48 4.70
N ALA A 212 15.33 -4.04 5.87
CA ALA A 212 16.62 -4.45 6.40
C ALA A 212 16.67 -5.99 6.49
N PRO A 213 17.80 -6.63 6.11
CA PRO A 213 17.94 -8.08 6.12
C PRO A 213 17.76 -8.69 7.52
#